data_AF-A0A834X9T8-F1
#
_entry.id   AF-A0A834X9T8-F1
#
_cell.length_a   1.000
_cell.length_b   1.000
_cell.length_c   1.000
_cell.angle_alpha   90.00
_cell.angle_beta   90.00
_cell.angle_gamma   90.00
#
_symmetry.space_group_name_H-M   'P 1'
#
loop_
_entity.id
_entity.type
_entity.pdbx_description
1 polymer ?
#
loop_
_entity_poly.entity_id
_entity_poly.type
_entity_poly.pdbx_seq_one_letter_code
_entity_poly.pdbx_strand_id
1 'polypeptide(L)' 'MHASGLEGPIPSNLSLLSNLVQLVLRNCNITGELPAYIWKMQNLEML' A
#
# COMPACT_ATOMS: atom_id res chain seq x y z
N MET A 1 -12.60 5.12 16.33
CA MET A 1 -12.33 4.71 14.94
C MET A 1 -11.11 5.51 14.49
N HIS A 2 -9.92 4.92 14.49
CA HIS A 2 -8.73 5.59 13.95
C HIS A 2 -8.72 5.35 12.45
N ALA A 3 -9.21 6.32 11.67
CA ALA A 3 -8.87 6.39 10.26
C ALA A 3 -7.43 6.93 10.20
N SER A 4 -6.50 6.20 9.60
CA SER A 4 -5.07 6.53 9.63
C SER A 4 -4.69 7.79 8.84
N GLY A 5 -5.66 8.65 8.46
CA GLY A 5 -5.43 9.84 7.64
C GLY A 5 -4.83 9.56 6.27
N LEU A 6 -4.79 8.29 5.85
CA LEU A 6 -4.31 7.86 4.55
C LEU A 6 -5.43 8.09 3.54
N GLU A 7 -5.37 9.24 2.90
CA GLU A 7 -6.27 9.68 1.85
C GLU A 7 -5.46 9.92 0.56
N GLY A 8 -6.05 9.62 -0.60
CA GLY A 8 -5.37 9.77 -1.89
C GLY A 8 -4.70 8.49 -2.41
N PRO A 9 -3.90 8.57 -3.48
CA PRO A 9 -3.31 7.39 -4.11
C PRO A 9 -2.17 6.78 -3.29
N ILE A 10 -1.92 5.49 -3.53
CA ILE A 10 -0.82 4.77 -2.88
C ILE A 10 0.52 5.41 -3.31
N PRO A 11 1.34 5.90 -2.37
CA PRO A 11 2.55 6.64 -2.68
C PRO A 11 3.60 5.74 -3.33
N SER A 12 4.27 6.23 -4.37
CA SER A 12 5.32 5.49 -5.10
C SER A 12 6.49 5.08 -4.20
N ASN A 13 6.76 5.81 -3.12
CA ASN A 13 7.76 5.48 -2.11
C ASN A 13 7.50 4.16 -1.38
N LEU A 14 6.28 3.61 -1.43
CA LEU A 14 5.98 2.29 -0.89
C LEU A 14 6.83 1.19 -1.56
N SER A 15 7.22 1.39 -2.83
CA SER A 15 8.12 0.49 -3.56
C SER A 15 9.53 0.37 -2.94
N LEU A 16 9.93 1.33 -2.09
CA LEU A 16 11.22 1.30 -1.39
C LEU A 16 11.21 0.30 -0.22
N LEU A 17 10.03 -0.16 0.22
CA LEU A 17 9.90 -1.12 1.30
C LEU A 17 10.11 -2.55 0.76
N SER A 18 11.35 -2.88 0.42
CA SER A 18 11.73 -4.17 -0.17
C SER A 18 11.39 -5.37 0.72
N ASN A 19 11.32 -5.19 2.04
CA ASN A 19 10.99 -6.22 3.03
C ASN A 19 9.53 -6.17 3.51
N LEU A 20 8.65 -5.43 2.82
CA LEU A 20 7.25 -5.38 3.20
C LEU A 20 6.58 -6.73 2.91
N VAL A 21 6.07 -7.38 3.96
CA VAL A 21 5.39 -8.69 3.86
C VAL A 21 3.88 -8.55 3.81
N GLN A 22 3.34 -7.56 4.53
CA GLN A 22 1.91 -7.36 4.66
C GLN A 22 1.59 -5.87 4.49
N LEU A 23 0.71 -5.57 3.55
CA LEU A 23 0.11 -4.25 3.36
C LEU A 23 -1.35 -4.35 3.77
N VAL A 24 -1.81 -3.51 4.71
CA VAL A 24 -3.22 -3.47 5.13
C VAL A 24 -3.75 -2.07 4.91
N LEU A 25 -4.72 -1.94 4.00
CA LEU A 25 -5.31 -0.65 3.61
C LEU A 25 -6.73 -0.46 4.18
N ARG A 26 -7.08 -1.25 5.20
CA ARG A 26 -8.43 -1.22 5.81
C ARG A 26 -8.70 0.15 6.44
N ASN A 27 -9.89 0.67 6.21
CA ASN A 27 -10.33 1.99 6.69
C ASN A 27 -9.45 3.17 6.21
N CYS A 28 -8.79 3.04 5.05
CA CYS A 28 -8.09 4.14 4.38
C CYS A 28 -8.96 4.68 3.23
N ASN A 29 -8.91 5.98 2.96
CA ASN A 29 -9.66 6.61 1.87
C ASN A 29 -8.77 6.69 0.61
N ILE A 30 -8.25 5.53 0.21
CA ILE A 30 -7.29 5.45 -0.89
C ILE A 30 -8.04 5.55 -2.21
N THR A 31 -7.60 6.46 -3.07
CA THR A 31 -8.23 6.76 -4.35
C THR A 31 -7.23 6.58 -5.49
N GLY A 32 -7.71 6.32 -6.71
CA GLY A 32 -6.84 6.01 -7.85
C GLY A 32 -6.51 4.52 -7.97
N GLU A 33 -5.59 4.19 -8.88
CA GLU A 33 -5.28 2.81 -9.24
C GLU A 33 -4.21 2.18 -8.32
N LEU A 34 -4.29 0.86 -8.16
CA LEU A 34 -3.26 0.08 -7.49
C LEU A 34 -1.97 0.12 -8.34
N PRO A 35 -0.84 0.62 -7.81
CA PRO A 35 0.35 0.78 -8.62
C PRO A 35 0.97 -0.56 -9.03
N ALA A 36 1.42 -0.67 -10.28
CA ALA A 36 2.00 -1.89 -10.82
C ALA A 36 3.26 -2.38 -10.06
N TYR A 37 3.91 -1.52 -9.29
CA TYR A 37 5.05 -1.93 -8.45
C TYR A 37 4.63 -2.86 -7.31
N ILE A 38 3.37 -2.84 -6.85
CA ILE A 38 2.87 -3.74 -5.80
C ILE A 38 3.03 -5.19 -6.25
N TRP A 39 2.76 -5.47 -7.53
CA TRP A 39 2.99 -6.79 -8.14
C TRP A 39 4.45 -7.19 -8.29
N LYS A 40 5.38 -6.25 -8.14
CA LYS A 40 6.83 -6.50 -8.16
C LYS A 40 7.44 -6.67 -6.77
N MET A 41 6.65 -6.49 -5.70
CA MET A 41 7.13 -6.64 -4.32
C MET A 41 7.29 -8.13 -4.00
N GLN A 42 8.53 -8.62 -4.04
CA GLN A 42 8.83 -10.05 -3.93
C GLN A 42 8.49 -10.66 -2.57
N ASN A 43 8.56 -9.85 -1.51
CA ASN A 43 8.30 -10.30 -0.15
C ASN A 43 6.84 -10.09 0.27
N LEU A 44 6.00 -9.48 -0.56
CA LEU A 44 4.62 -9.17 -0.23
C LEU A 44 3.77 -10.45 -0.31
N GLU A 45 3.28 -10.90 0.83
CA GLU A 45 2.44 -12.09 0.97
C GLU A 45 0.97 -11.74 1.15
N MET A 46 0.67 -10.56 1.71
CA MET A 46 -0.69 -10.12 2.01
C MET A 46 -0.92 -8.65 1.63
N LEU A 47 -2.04 -8.40 0.95
CA LEU A 47 -2.52 -7.09 0.50
C LEU A 47 -3.94 -6.81 1.03
#